data_AF-A0A849UIE6-F1
#
_entry.id   AF-A0A849UIE6-F1
#
_cell.length_a   1.000
_cell.length_b   1.000
_cell.length_c   1.000
_cell.angle_alpha   90.00
_cell.angle_beta   90.00
_cell.angle_gamma   90.00
#
_symmetry.space_group_name_H-M   'P 1'
#
loop_
_entity.id
_entity.type
_entity.pdbx_description
1 polymer ?
#
loop_
_entity_poly.entity_id
_entity_poly.type
_entity_poly.pdbx_seq_one_letter_code
_entity_poly.pdbx_strand_id
1 'polypeptide(L)' 'MSQFFNINIDNPQHRLIVQTADILREGGVIAYPTDSGYALGCMIGHGDA' A
#
# COMPACT_ATOMS: atom_id res chain seq x y z
N MET A 1 3.99 13.71 -3.75
CA MET A 1 5.06 12.92 -4.42
C MET A 1 4.90 11.48 -3.96
N SER A 2 4.92 10.51 -4.87
CA SER A 2 4.71 9.10 -4.51
C SER A 2 5.99 8.48 -3.95
N GLN A 3 5.82 7.53 -3.02
CA GLN A 3 6.89 6.65 -2.56
C GLN A 3 6.81 5.33 -3.33
N PHE A 4 7.95 4.74 -3.66
CA PHE A 4 8.02 3.45 -4.33
C PHE A 4 8.71 2.44 -3.42
N PHE A 5 8.02 1.34 -3.14
CA PHE A 5 8.56 0.23 -2.37
C PHE A 5 8.73 -1.00 -3.27
N ASN A 6 9.93 -1.55 -3.28
CA ASN A 6 10.19 -2.85 -3.89
C ASN A 6 10.04 -3.93 -2.82
N ILE A 7 8.98 -4.73 -2.92
CA ILE A 7 8.63 -5.78 -1.96
C ILE A 7 8.79 -7.14 -2.63
N ASN A 8 9.45 -8.08 -1.96
CA ASN A 8 9.55 -9.46 -2.46
C ASN A 8 8.18 -10.16 -2.34
N ILE A 9 7.73 -10.81 -3.41
CA ILE A 9 6.39 -11.39 -3.49
C ILE A 9 6.23 -12.68 -2.67
N ASP A 10 7.31 -13.46 -2.54
CA ASP A 10 7.30 -14.75 -1.82
C ASP A 10 7.62 -14.58 -0.33
N ASN A 11 8.40 -13.56 0.02
CA ASN A 11 8.79 -13.23 1.39
C ASN A 11 8.78 -11.70 1.62
N PRO A 12 7.58 -11.10 1.78
CA PRO A 12 7.43 -9.67 1.95
C PRO A 12 8.22 -9.12 3.14
N GLN A 13 9.00 -8.07 2.93
CA GLN A 13 9.75 -7.44 4.00
C GLN A 13 8.80 -6.73 4.97
N HIS A 14 8.65 -7.29 6.18
CA HIS A 14 7.72 -6.78 7.19
C HIS A 14 7.82 -5.27 7.44
N ARG A 15 9.05 -4.73 7.49
CA ARG A 15 9.27 -3.28 7.67
C ARG A 15 8.59 -2.44 6.59
N LEU A 16 8.63 -2.87 5.33
CA LEU A 16 8.00 -2.15 4.22
C LEU A 16 6.48 -2.26 4.28
N ILE A 17 5.95 -3.42 4.65
CA ILE A 17 4.50 -3.62 4.84
C ILE A 17 3.96 -2.71 5.95
N VAL A 18 4.67 -2.61 7.07
CA VAL A 18 4.29 -1.69 8.16
C VAL A 18 4.28 -0.23 7.67
N GLN A 19 5.31 0.20 6.95
CA GLN A 19 5.37 1.55 6.38
C GLN A 19 4.21 1.83 5.41
N THR A 20 3.85 0.88 4.54
CA THR A 20 2.67 0.99 3.66
C THR A 20 1.37 1.10 4.47
N ALA A 21 1.23 0.31 5.53
CA ALA A 21 0.06 0.36 6.40
C ALA A 21 -0.05 1.68 7.16
N ASP A 22 1.07 2.28 7.57
CA ASP A 22 1.08 3.60 8.21
C ASP A 22 0.63 4.69 7.22
N ILE A 23 1.09 4.65 5.96
CA ILE A 23 0.61 5.56 4.90
C ILE A 23 -0.91 5.46 4.74
N LEU A 24 -1.46 4.24 4.72
CA LEU A 24 -2.91 4.03 4.66
C LEU A 24 -3.63 4.66 5.85
N ARG A 25 -3.14 4.45 7.08
CA ARG A 25 -3.72 5.01 8.31
C ARG A 25 -3.67 6.55 8.34
N GLU A 26 -2.65 7.14 7.74
CA GLU A 26 -2.51 8.59 7.58
C GLU A 26 -3.40 9.15 6.46
N GLY A 27 -4.18 8.30 5.79
CA GLY A 27 -5.13 8.67 4.74
C GLY A 27 -4.55 8.71 3.34
N GLY A 28 -3.40 8.07 3.12
CA GLY A 28 -2.81 7.91 1.80
C GLY A 28 -3.51 6.86 0.94
N VAL A 29 -3.24 6.93 -0.37
CA VAL A 29 -3.63 5.93 -1.37
C VAL A 29 -2.40 5.16 -1.83
N ILE A 30 -2.55 3.86 -2.03
CA ILE A 30 -1.49 2.99 -2.52
C ILE A 30 -1.90 2.28 -3.80
N ALA A 31 -0.92 1.90 -4.61
CA ALA A 31 -1.07 0.88 -5.65
C ALA A 31 -0.36 -0.40 -5.17
N TYR A 32 -1.05 -1.54 -5.20
CA TYR A 32 -0.51 -2.82 -4.72
C TYR A 32 -0.83 -3.97 -5.68
N PRO A 33 0.05 -4.98 -5.77
CA PRO A 33 -0.18 -6.14 -6.64
C PRO A 33 -1.23 -7.08 -6.03
N THR A 34 -1.99 -7.72 -6.89
CA THR A 34 -2.93 -8.81 -6.62
C THR A 34 -2.59 -9.98 -7.56
N ASP A 35 -3.35 -11.07 -7.46
CA ASP A 35 -3.25 -12.21 -8.38
C ASP A 35 -3.69 -11.88 -9.82
N SER A 36 -4.45 -10.79 -10.02
CA SER A 36 -5.06 -10.41 -11.30
C SER A 36 -4.47 -9.15 -11.92
N GLY A 37 -3.57 -8.45 -11.23
CA GLY A 37 -2.96 -7.21 -11.68
C GLY A 37 -2.63 -6.26 -10.53
N TYR A 38 -2.65 -4.95 -10.77
CA TYR A 38 -2.52 -3.96 -9.71
C TYR A 38 -3.89 -3.38 -9.34
N ALA A 39 -4.07 -3.11 -8.06
CA ALA A 39 -5.24 -2.42 -7.53
C ALA A 39 -4.82 -1.14 -6.80
N LEU A 40 -5.75 -0.19 -6.72
CA LEU A 40 -5.65 0.98 -5.84
C LEU A 40 -6.37 0.68 -4.53
N GLY A 41 -5.83 1.17 -3.41
CA GLY A 41 -6.41 0.98 -2.10
C GLY A 41 -6.21 2.18 -1.18
N CYS A 42 -7.19 2.42 -0.32
CA CYS A 42 -7.19 3.41 0.75
C CYS A 42 -7.93 2.85 1.98
N MET A 43 -7.89 3.58 3.10
CA MET A 43 -8.66 3.22 4.29
C MET A 43 -10.16 3.50 4.09
N ILE A 44 -11.00 2.55 4.51
CA ILE A 44 -12.45 2.75 4.51
C ILE A 44 -12.81 3.94 5.41
N GLY A 45 -13.66 4.84 4.91
CA GLY A 45 -14.04 6.07 5.59
C GLY A 45 -13.21 7.29 5.20
N HIS A 46 -12.13 7.12 4.44
CA HIS A 46 -11.39 8.23 3.85
C HIS A 46 -11.97 8.57 2.46
N GLY A 47 -13.00 9.41 2.44
CA GLY A 47 -13.71 9.78 1.21
C GLY A 47 -12.92 10.73 0.29
N ASP A 48 -11.95 11.45 0.85
CA ASP A 48 -11.11 12.42 0.12
C ASP A 48 -9.76 11.82 -0.32
N ALA A 49 -9.55 10.52 -0.08
CA ALA A 49 -8.35 9.81 -0.50
C ALA A 49 -8.35 9.59 -2.02
#